data_AF-A0A2N1V139-F1
#
_entry.id   AF-A0A2N1V139-F1
#
_cell.length_a   1.000
_cell.length_b   1.000
_cell.length_c   1.000
_cell.angle_alpha   90.00
_cell.angle_beta   90.00
_cell.angle_gamma   90.00
#
_symmetry.space_group_name_H-M   'P 1'
#
loop_
_entity.id
_entity.type
_entity.pdbx_description
1 polymer ?
#
loop_
_entity_poly.entity_id
_entity_poly.type
_entity_poly.pdbx_seq_one_letter_code
_entity_poly.pdbx_strand_id
1 'polypeptide(L)'
;MIDKIVTLYRKAEMGVISEMSGATAGVLDETSFYDVGYMQSQISRIKKEFARVSKELEISIELKENSDYARKKRQELIEQREYLLVHMVFLASNSFSNLEDCVKMAKGHNIGFMDCVKGLLFYKNGEKDKAFCALEEYFRKYGSIEEHFLANKVFGTLLADKGRYEKAIPFLTYAQQFMPEDTEILTTLKKCFMKNDSRRAAIIEDIMSVLA
;
A
#
# COMPACT_ATOMS: atom_id res chain seq x y z
N MET A 1 14.25 -14.30 -22.91
CA MET A 1 15.59 -14.64 -22.35
C MET A 1 15.94 -13.68 -21.23
N ILE A 2 15.74 -12.36 -21.42
CA ILE A 2 15.79 -11.33 -20.38
C ILE A 2 14.82 -11.62 -19.23
N ASP A 3 13.55 -11.98 -19.52
CA ASP A 3 12.58 -12.29 -18.47
C ASP A 3 13.00 -13.41 -17.52
N LYS A 4 13.65 -14.48 -18.02
CA LYS A 4 14.13 -15.57 -17.17
C LYS A 4 15.27 -15.12 -16.25
N ILE A 5 16.15 -14.23 -16.71
CA ILE A 5 17.25 -13.69 -15.92
C ILE A 5 16.69 -12.75 -14.85
N VAL A 6 15.74 -11.90 -15.22
CA VAL A 6 15.04 -10.99 -14.31
C VAL A 6 14.26 -11.77 -13.24
N THR A 7 13.53 -12.82 -13.62
CA THR A 7 12.83 -13.69 -12.67
C THR A 7 13.80 -14.42 -11.74
N LEU A 8 14.94 -14.90 -12.24
CA LEU A 8 15.95 -15.57 -11.41
C LEU A 8 16.60 -14.61 -10.41
N TYR A 9 16.93 -13.40 -10.87
CA TYR A 9 17.46 -12.31 -10.03
C TYR A 9 16.45 -11.94 -8.93
N ARG A 10 15.18 -11.73 -9.30
CA ARG A 10 14.09 -11.44 -8.36
C ARG A 10 13.90 -12.54 -7.33
N LYS A 11 14.01 -13.81 -7.74
CA LYS A 11 13.87 -14.94 -6.82
C LYS A 11 15.01 -15.02 -5.81
N ALA A 12 16.23 -14.68 -6.24
CA ALA A 12 17.38 -14.57 -5.33
C ALA A 12 17.19 -13.41 -4.34
N GLU A 13 16.74 -12.25 -4.82
CA GLU A 13 16.47 -11.06 -4.00
C GLU A 13 15.35 -11.29 -2.97
N MET A 14 14.23 -11.91 -3.38
CA MET A 14 13.16 -12.31 -2.46
C MET A 14 13.63 -13.32 -1.41
N GLY A 15 14.56 -14.21 -1.76
CA GLY A 15 15.19 -15.13 -0.81
C GLY A 15 15.92 -14.37 0.30
N VAL A 16 16.70 -13.36 -0.07
CA VAL A 16 17.41 -12.48 0.88
C VAL A 16 16.41 -11.67 1.73
N ILE A 17 15.36 -11.10 1.13
CA ILE A 17 14.34 -10.34 1.86
C ILE A 17 13.53 -11.23 2.82
N SER A 18 13.26 -12.48 2.44
CA SER A 18 12.60 -13.49 3.29
C SER A 18 13.46 -13.83 4.51
N GLU A 19 14.76 -14.06 4.32
CA GLU A 19 15.72 -14.27 5.42
C GLU A 19 15.82 -13.05 6.34
N MET A 20 15.70 -11.83 5.80
CA MET A 20 15.72 -10.60 6.59
C MET A 20 14.43 -10.37 7.37
N SER A 21 13.27 -10.73 6.82
CA SER A 21 11.94 -10.49 7.43
C SER A 21 11.50 -11.59 8.40
N GLY A 22 12.11 -12.78 8.36
CA GLY A 22 11.74 -13.92 9.21
C GLY A 22 10.38 -14.54 8.87
N ALA A 23 9.76 -14.16 7.74
CA ALA A 23 8.45 -14.62 7.30
C ALA A 23 8.60 -15.75 6.26
N THR A 24 8.16 -16.97 6.60
CA THR A 24 8.53 -18.20 5.86
C THR A 24 7.53 -18.66 4.78
N ALA A 25 6.43 -17.97 4.50
CA ALA A 25 5.40 -18.51 3.59
C ALA A 25 4.80 -17.54 2.55
N GLY A 26 4.70 -16.24 2.82
CA GLY A 26 4.05 -15.28 1.90
C GLY A 26 4.98 -14.61 0.89
N VAL A 27 6.30 -14.67 1.10
CA VAL A 27 7.30 -13.87 0.35
C VAL A 27 7.65 -14.45 -1.02
N LEU A 28 7.20 -15.67 -1.33
CA LEU A 28 7.59 -16.40 -2.54
C LEU A 28 6.61 -16.29 -3.70
N ASP A 29 5.52 -15.54 -3.57
CA ASP A 29 4.62 -15.31 -4.69
C ASP A 29 5.13 -14.14 -5.54
N GLU A 30 5.57 -14.44 -6.77
CA GLU A 30 6.07 -13.49 -7.77
C GLU A 30 5.08 -12.35 -8.08
N THR A 31 3.82 -12.50 -7.63
CA THR A 31 2.71 -11.54 -7.76
C THR A 31 2.77 -10.37 -6.76
N SER A 32 3.63 -10.43 -5.74
CA SER A 32 3.67 -9.43 -4.64
C SER A 32 4.47 -8.17 -4.97
N PHE A 33 5.13 -8.11 -6.13
CA PHE A 33 5.81 -6.88 -6.57
C PHE A 33 4.81 -5.78 -6.88
N TYR A 34 5.13 -4.54 -6.49
CA TYR A 34 4.36 -3.35 -6.84
C TYR A 34 4.59 -3.01 -8.33
N ASP A 35 4.00 -3.81 -9.21
CA ASP A 35 3.93 -3.51 -10.62
C ASP A 35 2.92 -2.39 -10.82
N VAL A 36 3.45 -1.18 -11.04
CA VAL A 36 2.66 0.03 -11.34
C VAL A 36 1.66 -0.24 -12.47
N GLY A 37 2.03 -1.03 -13.48
CA GLY A 37 1.14 -1.44 -14.56
C GLY A 37 0.01 -2.36 -14.10
N TYR A 38 0.31 -3.33 -13.24
CA TYR A 38 -0.70 -4.20 -12.62
C TYR A 38 -1.73 -3.39 -11.83
N MET A 39 -1.31 -2.49 -10.93
CA MET A 39 -2.28 -1.70 -10.17
C MET A 39 -3.05 -0.72 -11.02
N GLN A 40 -2.43 -0.11 -12.03
CA GLN A 40 -3.17 0.72 -12.99
C GLN A 40 -4.25 -0.10 -13.71
N SER A 41 -3.95 -1.35 -14.07
CA SER A 41 -4.92 -2.29 -14.63
C SER A 41 -6.04 -2.62 -13.63
N GLN A 42 -5.71 -2.92 -12.37
CA GLN A 42 -6.71 -3.18 -11.32
C GLN A 42 -7.60 -1.97 -11.06
N ILE A 43 -7.02 -0.78 -10.89
CA ILE A 43 -7.77 0.48 -10.75
C ILE A 43 -8.68 0.69 -11.96
N SER A 44 -8.21 0.41 -13.17
CA SER A 44 -9.02 0.54 -14.39
C SER A 44 -10.20 -0.44 -14.43
N ARG A 45 -10.01 -1.68 -13.96
CA ARG A 45 -11.08 -2.69 -13.84
C ARG A 45 -12.11 -2.26 -12.79
N ILE A 46 -11.65 -1.82 -11.61
CA ILE A 46 -12.52 -1.33 -10.54
C ILE A 46 -13.31 -0.11 -11.00
N LYS A 47 -12.70 0.84 -11.72
CA LYS A 47 -13.41 2.00 -12.28
C LYS A 47 -14.55 1.60 -13.22
N LYS A 48 -14.31 0.63 -14.11
CA LYS A 48 -15.35 0.12 -15.03
C LYS A 48 -16.50 -0.53 -14.27
N GLU A 49 -16.17 -1.37 -13.29
CA GLU A 49 -17.17 -2.06 -12.48
C GLU A 49 -17.97 -1.09 -11.60
N PHE A 50 -17.29 -0.11 -11.00
CA PHE A 50 -17.93 0.95 -10.22
C PHE A 50 -18.93 1.74 -11.06
N ALA A 51 -18.58 2.09 -12.30
CA ALA A 51 -19.49 2.77 -13.23
C ALA A 51 -20.70 1.90 -13.59
N ARG A 52 -20.49 0.59 -13.83
CA ARG A 52 -21.55 -0.39 -14.11
C ARG A 52 -22.53 -0.50 -12.93
N VAL A 53 -22.03 -0.73 -11.72
CA VAL A 53 -22.83 -0.86 -10.49
C VAL A 53 -23.57 0.44 -10.19
N SER A 54 -22.91 1.59 -10.37
CA SER A 54 -23.56 2.90 -10.17
C SER A 54 -24.72 3.11 -11.14
N LYS A 55 -24.57 2.71 -12.40
CA LYS A 55 -25.64 2.82 -13.39
C LYS A 55 -26.79 1.86 -13.09
N GLU A 56 -26.49 0.64 -12.67
CA GLU A 56 -27.49 -0.35 -12.26
C GLU A 56 -28.29 0.13 -11.04
N LEU A 57 -27.62 0.74 -10.06
CA LEU A 57 -28.25 1.34 -8.90
C LEU A 57 -29.14 2.54 -9.26
N GLU A 58 -28.68 3.42 -10.14
CA GLU A 58 -29.47 4.55 -10.65
C GLU A 58 -30.78 4.07 -11.28
N ILE A 59 -30.70 3.11 -12.22
CA ILE A 59 -31.87 2.50 -12.86
C ILE A 59 -32.80 1.87 -11.82
N SER A 60 -32.25 1.15 -10.85
CA SER A 60 -33.04 0.50 -9.80
C SER A 60 -33.79 1.49 -8.88
N ILE A 61 -33.24 2.69 -8.68
CA ILE A 61 -33.89 3.79 -7.95
C ILE A 61 -34.98 4.43 -8.83
N GLU A 62 -34.70 4.67 -10.12
CA GLU A 62 -35.64 5.26 -11.08
C GLU A 62 -36.90 4.42 -11.29
N LEU A 63 -36.75 3.09 -11.32
CA LEU A 63 -37.87 2.16 -11.49
C LEU A 63 -38.87 2.19 -10.32
N LYS A 64 -38.49 2.75 -9.17
CA LYS A 64 -39.32 2.86 -7.94
C LYS A 64 -40.01 1.56 -7.51
N GLU A 65 -39.49 0.41 -7.94
CA GLU A 65 -40.01 -0.89 -7.59
C GLU A 65 -39.75 -1.16 -6.10
N ASN A 66 -40.80 -1.53 -5.36
CA ASN A 66 -40.75 -1.69 -3.91
C ASN A 66 -40.92 -3.13 -3.43
N SER A 67 -40.72 -4.11 -4.32
CA SER A 67 -40.64 -5.51 -3.94
C SER A 67 -39.47 -5.75 -2.97
N ASP A 68 -39.59 -6.77 -2.13
CA ASP A 68 -38.49 -7.16 -1.22
C ASP A 68 -37.23 -7.52 -2.00
N TYR A 69 -37.41 -8.13 -3.18
CA TYR A 69 -36.34 -8.40 -4.13
C TYR A 69 -35.65 -7.11 -4.59
N ALA A 70 -36.39 -6.10 -5.05
CA ALA A 70 -35.83 -4.83 -5.50
C ALA A 70 -35.12 -4.07 -4.37
N ARG A 71 -35.67 -4.11 -3.14
CA ARG A 71 -35.02 -3.52 -1.95
C ARG A 71 -33.70 -4.21 -1.64
N LYS A 72 -33.68 -5.54 -1.62
CA LYS A 72 -32.47 -6.34 -1.36
C LYS A 72 -31.41 -6.07 -2.42
N LYS A 73 -31.78 -6.11 -3.71
CA LYS A 73 -30.87 -5.85 -4.82
C LYS A 73 -30.27 -4.44 -4.77
N ARG A 74 -31.05 -3.41 -4.40
CA ARG A 74 -30.51 -2.05 -4.19
C ARG A 74 -29.49 -2.00 -3.07
N GLN A 75 -29.76 -2.69 -1.96
CA GLN A 75 -28.82 -2.76 -0.85
C GLN A 75 -27.50 -3.43 -1.27
N GLU A 76 -27.57 -4.56 -1.98
CA GLU A 76 -26.39 -5.24 -2.53
C GLU A 76 -25.58 -4.33 -3.48
N LEU A 77 -26.26 -3.56 -4.33
CA LEU A 77 -25.59 -2.61 -5.24
C LEU A 77 -24.93 -1.44 -4.48
N ILE A 78 -25.54 -0.96 -3.39
CA ILE A 78 -24.93 0.07 -2.53
C ILE A 78 -23.66 -0.48 -1.88
N GLU A 79 -23.74 -1.66 -1.27
CA GLU A 79 -22.60 -2.31 -0.61
C GLU A 79 -21.47 -2.61 -1.60
N GLN A 80 -21.80 -3.13 -2.78
CA GLN A 80 -20.81 -3.38 -3.83
C GLN A 80 -20.15 -2.07 -4.29
N ARG A 81 -20.91 -1.00 -4.47
CA ARG A 81 -20.38 0.31 -4.87
C ARG A 81 -19.44 0.87 -3.79
N GLU A 82 -19.81 0.77 -2.52
CA GLU A 82 -18.99 1.22 -1.39
C GLU A 82 -17.69 0.42 -1.29
N TYR A 83 -17.77 -0.90 -1.42
CA TYR A 83 -16.59 -1.76 -1.45
C TYR A 83 -15.62 -1.38 -2.57
N LEU A 84 -16.14 -1.20 -3.80
CA LEU A 84 -15.33 -0.82 -4.96
C LEU A 84 -14.67 0.56 -4.76
N LEU A 85 -15.37 1.51 -4.14
CA LEU A 85 -14.80 2.82 -3.83
C LEU A 85 -13.66 2.72 -2.82
N VAL A 86 -13.85 2.00 -1.72
CA VAL A 86 -12.82 1.79 -0.69
C VAL A 86 -11.59 1.12 -1.31
N HIS A 87 -11.81 0.06 -2.10
CA HIS A 87 -10.72 -0.66 -2.76
C HIS A 87 -9.98 0.22 -3.78
N MET A 88 -10.70 1.03 -4.56
CA MET A 88 -10.09 1.98 -5.48
C MET A 88 -9.25 3.04 -4.76
N VAL A 89 -9.76 3.59 -3.65
CA VAL A 89 -9.01 4.56 -2.83
C VAL A 89 -7.74 3.92 -2.29
N PHE A 90 -7.83 2.71 -1.74
CA PHE A 90 -6.70 1.97 -1.18
C PHE A 90 -5.58 1.69 -2.21
N LEU A 91 -5.95 1.24 -3.41
CA LEU A 91 -4.95 1.02 -4.47
C LEU A 91 -4.36 2.32 -4.98
N ALA A 92 -5.21 3.32 -5.25
CA ALA A 92 -4.78 4.60 -5.78
C ALA A 92 -3.86 5.36 -4.81
N SER A 93 -4.09 5.26 -3.50
CA SER A 93 -3.29 5.92 -2.46
C SER A 93 -1.88 5.38 -2.30
N ASN A 94 -1.52 4.29 -2.99
CA ASN A 94 -0.13 3.85 -3.04
C ASN A 94 0.77 4.71 -3.96
N SER A 95 0.24 5.80 -4.54
CA SER A 95 1.04 6.82 -5.22
C SER A 95 0.76 8.22 -4.66
N PHE A 96 1.82 8.97 -4.37
CA PHE A 96 1.71 10.38 -3.97
C PHE A 96 0.98 11.25 -5.00
N SER A 97 1.06 10.93 -6.30
CA SER A 97 0.40 11.70 -7.35
C SER A 97 -1.12 11.57 -7.34
N ASN A 98 -1.65 10.55 -6.67
CA ASN A 98 -3.08 10.22 -6.69
C ASN A 98 -3.81 10.63 -5.40
N LEU A 99 -3.10 11.11 -4.38
CA LEU A 99 -3.69 11.34 -3.05
C LEU A 99 -4.78 12.39 -3.07
N GLU A 100 -4.61 13.48 -3.82
CA GLU A 100 -5.63 14.51 -3.98
C GLU A 100 -6.90 13.97 -4.63
N ASP A 101 -6.75 13.06 -5.59
CA ASP A 101 -7.90 12.40 -6.23
C ASP A 101 -8.57 11.41 -5.29
N CYS A 102 -7.83 10.71 -4.43
CA CYS A 102 -8.40 9.88 -3.37
C CYS A 102 -9.30 10.70 -2.44
N VAL A 103 -8.86 11.90 -2.05
CA VAL A 103 -9.68 12.82 -1.24
C VAL A 103 -10.95 13.26 -1.98
N LYS A 104 -10.86 13.59 -3.27
CA LYS A 104 -12.04 13.94 -4.07
C LYS A 104 -13.02 12.77 -4.18
N MET A 105 -12.53 11.57 -4.43
CA MET A 105 -13.34 10.35 -4.57
C MET A 105 -14.04 9.98 -3.25
N ALA A 106 -13.37 10.18 -2.11
CA ALA A 106 -13.94 9.89 -0.80
C ALA A 106 -14.92 10.95 -0.28
N LYS A 107 -15.14 12.06 -1.01
CA LYS A 107 -16.01 13.15 -0.56
C LYS A 107 -17.45 12.65 -0.37
N GLY A 108 -17.97 12.81 0.84
CA GLY A 108 -19.31 12.34 1.20
C GLY A 108 -19.39 10.86 1.60
N HIS A 109 -18.25 10.16 1.63
CA HIS A 109 -18.15 8.76 2.05
C HIS A 109 -17.38 8.63 3.37
N ASN A 110 -17.82 7.73 4.24
CA ASN A 110 -17.13 7.42 5.47
C ASN A 110 -16.14 6.26 5.26
N ILE A 111 -14.93 6.59 4.80
CA ILE A 111 -13.88 5.61 4.52
C ILE A 111 -12.82 5.70 5.63
N GLY A 112 -12.75 4.69 6.51
CA GLY A 112 -11.80 4.68 7.62
C GLY A 112 -10.34 4.78 7.20
N PHE A 113 -9.99 4.27 6.01
CA PHE A 113 -8.65 4.37 5.44
C PHE A 113 -8.20 5.81 5.13
N MET A 114 -9.12 6.79 5.09
CA MET A 114 -8.78 8.17 4.75
C MET A 114 -7.89 8.85 5.78
N ASP A 115 -7.82 8.38 7.02
CA ASP A 115 -6.85 8.91 7.98
C ASP A 115 -5.41 8.56 7.60
N CYS A 116 -5.19 7.37 7.01
CA CYS A 116 -3.92 7.01 6.41
C CYS A 116 -3.59 7.90 5.20
N VAL A 117 -4.58 8.15 4.33
CA VAL A 117 -4.42 9.05 3.17
C VAL A 117 -4.04 10.48 3.60
N LYS A 118 -4.65 11.00 4.67
CA LYS A 118 -4.26 12.29 5.26
C LYS A 118 -2.81 12.28 5.77
N GLY A 119 -2.40 11.21 6.46
CA GLY A 119 -1.02 11.04 6.91
C GLY A 119 -0.02 11.08 5.75
N LEU A 120 -0.34 10.40 4.65
CA LEU A 120 0.47 10.43 3.42
C LEU A 120 0.52 11.82 2.78
N LEU A 121 -0.58 12.58 2.78
CA LEU A 121 -0.61 13.97 2.30
C LEU A 121 0.26 14.89 3.16
N PHE A 122 0.20 14.78 4.49
CA PHE A 122 1.10 15.53 5.37
C PHE A 122 2.55 15.22 5.07
N TYR A 123 2.89 13.95 4.84
CA TYR A 123 4.25 13.57 4.48
C TYR A 123 4.69 14.20 3.16
N LYS A 124 3.84 14.12 2.12
CA LYS A 124 4.06 14.73 0.81
C LYS A 124 4.31 16.24 0.91
N ASN A 125 3.63 16.91 1.85
CA ASN A 125 3.76 18.36 2.09
C ASN A 125 4.95 18.73 3.00
N GLY A 126 5.76 17.76 3.44
CA GLY A 126 6.88 17.99 4.36
C GLY A 126 6.48 18.14 5.83
N GLU A 127 5.20 17.98 6.17
CA GLU A 127 4.66 18.09 7.52
C GLU A 127 4.87 16.79 8.31
N LYS A 128 6.13 16.38 8.48
CA LYS A 128 6.52 15.06 9.01
C LYS A 128 5.92 14.71 10.38
N ASP A 129 5.80 15.68 11.30
CA ASP A 129 5.22 15.43 12.61
C ASP A 129 3.71 15.15 12.54
N LYS A 130 2.97 15.89 11.69
CA LYS A 130 1.55 15.64 11.47
C LYS A 130 1.33 14.30 10.77
N ALA A 131 2.18 13.98 9.79
CA ALA A 131 2.17 12.69 9.11
C ALA A 131 2.36 11.54 10.12
N PHE A 132 3.35 11.69 11.01
CA PHE A 132 3.62 10.70 12.04
C PHE A 132 2.44 10.51 12.98
N CYS A 133 1.85 11.58 13.52
CA CYS A 133 0.69 11.48 14.41
C CYS A 133 -0.49 10.79 13.73
N ALA A 134 -0.82 11.16 12.49
CA ALA A 134 -1.93 10.58 11.75
C ALA A 134 -1.72 9.08 11.46
N LEU A 135 -0.52 8.70 11.02
CA LEU A 135 -0.20 7.30 10.73
C LEU A 135 -0.07 6.46 12.01
N GLU A 136 0.56 6.98 13.06
CA GLU A 136 0.70 6.27 14.35
C GLU A 136 -0.68 5.99 14.96
N GLU A 137 -1.61 6.94 14.90
CA GLU A 137 -2.98 6.72 15.35
C GLU A 137 -3.68 5.61 14.55
N TYR A 138 -3.52 5.63 13.22
CA TYR A 138 -4.06 4.60 12.34
C TYR A 138 -3.49 3.21 12.68
N PHE A 139 -2.16 3.07 12.72
CA PHE A 139 -1.50 1.80 13.03
C PHE A 139 -1.79 1.32 14.46
N ARG A 140 -1.96 2.23 15.43
CA ARG A 140 -2.40 1.85 16.78
C ARG A 140 -3.81 1.27 16.80
N LYS A 141 -4.71 1.78 15.96
CA LYS A 141 -6.11 1.34 15.90
C LYS A 141 -6.29 0.02 15.13
N TYR A 142 -5.53 -0.17 14.06
CA TYR A 142 -5.73 -1.27 13.11
C TYR A 142 -4.58 -2.30 13.10
N GLY A 143 -3.45 -2.03 13.76
CA GLY A 143 -2.30 -2.94 13.89
C GLY A 143 -1.35 -2.90 12.69
N SER A 144 -1.85 -3.25 11.51
CA SER A 144 -1.07 -3.29 10.26
C SER A 144 -1.88 -2.74 9.08
N ILE A 145 -1.18 -2.43 7.99
CA ILE A 145 -1.78 -2.20 6.68
C ILE A 145 -1.11 -3.15 5.72
N GLU A 146 -1.66 -4.35 5.59
CA GLU A 146 -1.21 -5.32 4.60
C GLU A 146 -1.41 -4.74 3.20
N GLU A 147 -0.53 -5.12 2.26
CA GLU A 147 -0.60 -4.81 0.82
C GLU A 147 -0.55 -3.31 0.46
N HIS A 148 -0.22 -2.42 1.41
CA HIS A 148 -0.06 -0.99 1.12
C HIS A 148 1.39 -0.53 1.26
N PHE A 149 2.15 -0.71 0.19
CA PHE A 149 3.54 -0.27 0.05
C PHE A 149 3.79 1.14 0.62
N LEU A 150 3.06 2.15 0.12
CA LEU A 150 3.43 3.54 0.41
C LEU A 150 3.25 3.93 1.90
N ALA A 151 2.18 3.44 2.53
CA ALA A 151 1.91 3.69 3.95
C ALA A 151 2.98 3.05 4.84
N ASN A 152 3.38 1.81 4.54
CA ASN A 152 4.44 1.13 5.27
C ASN A 152 5.81 1.81 5.07
N LYS A 153 6.14 2.19 3.82
CA LYS A 153 7.35 2.97 3.51
C LYS A 153 7.40 4.25 4.34
N VAL A 154 6.36 5.08 4.24
CA VAL A 154 6.32 6.39 4.90
C VAL A 154 6.38 6.26 6.42
N PHE A 155 5.58 5.36 7.00
CA PHE A 155 5.56 5.20 8.45
C PHE A 155 6.90 4.65 8.98
N GLY A 156 7.49 3.68 8.30
CA GLY A 156 8.82 3.15 8.60
C GLY A 156 9.90 4.23 8.57
N THR A 157 9.90 5.08 7.52
CA THR A 157 10.83 6.21 7.41
C THR A 157 10.64 7.22 8.55
N LEU A 158 9.40 7.57 8.90
CA LEU A 158 9.12 8.49 10.00
C LEU A 158 9.54 7.92 11.37
N LEU A 159 9.39 6.62 11.59
CA LEU A 159 9.90 5.94 12.78
C LEU A 159 11.42 6.04 12.86
N ALA A 160 12.13 5.80 11.75
CA ALA A 160 13.59 5.90 11.68
C ALA A 160 14.10 7.33 11.90
N ASP A 161 13.39 8.33 11.36
CA ASP A 161 13.67 9.75 11.59
C ASP A 161 13.53 10.14 13.07
N LYS A 162 12.58 9.53 13.78
CA LYS A 162 12.41 9.68 15.24
C LYS A 162 13.34 8.77 16.07
N GLY A 163 14.30 8.09 15.44
CA GLY A 163 15.26 7.20 16.12
C GLY A 163 14.67 5.89 16.62
N ARG A 164 13.43 5.54 16.22
CA ARG A 164 12.75 4.30 16.61
C ARG A 164 13.12 3.16 15.64
N TYR A 165 14.41 2.87 15.53
CA TYR A 165 14.98 1.99 14.49
C TYR A 165 14.41 0.57 14.51
N GLU A 166 14.30 -0.06 15.69
CA GLU A 166 13.74 -1.43 15.80
C GLU A 166 12.29 -1.49 15.33
N LYS A 167 11.49 -0.47 15.64
CA LYS A 167 10.10 -0.39 15.18
C LYS A 167 9.99 -0.10 13.69
N ALA A 168 10.94 0.63 13.11
CA ALA A 168 10.95 0.98 11.69
C ALA A 168 11.19 -0.24 10.78
N ILE A 169 12.09 -1.14 11.20
CA ILE A 169 12.52 -2.31 10.43
C ILE A 169 11.36 -3.11 9.84
N PRO A 170 10.37 -3.60 10.61
CA PRO A 170 9.30 -4.44 10.06
C PRO A 170 8.48 -3.74 8.97
N PHE A 171 8.18 -2.44 9.12
CA PHE A 171 7.45 -1.67 8.11
C PHE A 171 8.28 -1.48 6.84
N LEU A 172 9.56 -1.14 7.00
CA LEU A 172 10.47 -0.92 5.87
C LEU A 172 10.79 -2.22 5.13
N THR A 173 11.00 -3.34 5.84
CA THR A 173 11.21 -4.65 5.21
C THR A 173 9.95 -5.12 4.50
N TYR A 174 8.76 -4.83 5.04
CA TYR A 174 7.51 -5.13 4.35
C TYR A 174 7.39 -4.31 3.07
N ALA A 175 7.62 -3.00 3.13
CA ALA A 175 7.61 -2.15 1.94
C ALA A 175 8.68 -2.56 0.89
N GLN A 176 9.86 -3.00 1.34
CA GLN A 176 10.92 -3.48 0.44
C GLN A 176 10.50 -4.70 -0.38
N GLN A 177 9.62 -5.57 0.12
CA GLN A 177 9.12 -6.73 -0.65
C GLN A 177 8.39 -6.30 -1.93
N PHE A 178 7.80 -5.11 -1.92
CA PHE A 178 7.03 -4.55 -3.03
C PHE A 178 7.90 -3.78 -4.03
N MET A 179 8.92 -3.08 -3.55
CA MET A 179 9.93 -2.38 -4.36
C MET A 179 11.34 -2.63 -3.79
N PRO A 180 11.98 -3.76 -4.13
CA PRO A 180 13.32 -4.11 -3.64
C PRO A 180 14.40 -3.08 -3.99
N GLU A 181 14.27 -2.45 -5.14
CA GLU A 181 15.19 -1.44 -5.68
C GLU A 181 14.95 -0.02 -5.14
N ASP A 182 13.98 0.19 -4.22
CA ASP A 182 13.72 1.50 -3.64
C ASP A 182 14.90 1.97 -2.77
N THR A 183 15.71 2.87 -3.33
CA THR A 183 16.95 3.33 -2.71
C THR A 183 16.72 4.10 -1.40
N GLU A 184 15.56 4.74 -1.23
CA GLU A 184 15.19 5.42 0.01
C GLU A 184 14.93 4.40 1.12
N ILE A 185 14.20 3.32 0.81
CA ILE A 185 13.98 2.20 1.74
C ILE A 185 15.32 1.53 2.10
N LEU A 186 16.13 1.19 1.10
CA LEU A 186 17.45 0.55 1.32
C LEU A 186 18.35 1.42 2.22
N THR A 187 18.46 2.70 1.92
CA THR A 187 19.26 3.65 2.72
C THR A 187 18.75 3.73 4.16
N THR A 188 17.43 3.77 4.34
CA THR A 188 16.81 3.86 5.67
C THR A 188 16.97 2.56 6.45
N LEU A 189 16.81 1.40 5.81
CA LEU A 189 17.06 0.09 6.40
C LEU A 189 18.52 -0.07 6.81
N LYS A 190 19.47 0.31 5.96
CA LYS A 190 20.91 0.32 6.32
C LYS A 190 21.14 1.11 7.60
N LYS A 191 20.60 2.33 7.69
CA LYS A 191 20.69 3.18 8.89
C LYS A 191 20.10 2.48 10.13
N CYS A 192 18.94 1.83 9.99
CA CYS A 192 18.31 1.09 11.08
C CYS A 192 19.16 -0.12 11.52
N PHE A 193 19.66 -0.91 10.58
CA PHE A 193 20.48 -2.09 10.87
C PHE A 193 21.85 -1.73 11.43
N MET A 194 22.50 -0.63 11.00
CA MET A 194 23.76 -0.18 11.61
C MET A 194 23.65 0.07 13.13
N LYS A 195 22.44 0.29 13.65
CA LYS A 195 22.18 0.47 15.08
C LYS A 195 21.86 -0.83 15.84
N ASN A 196 21.43 -1.87 15.12
CA ASN A 196 20.86 -3.08 15.72
C ASN A 196 21.54 -4.39 15.29
N ASP A 197 21.99 -4.48 14.04
CA ASP A 197 22.56 -5.66 13.39
C ASP A 197 23.51 -5.26 12.23
N SER A 198 24.81 -5.22 12.50
CA SER A 198 25.82 -4.83 11.51
C SER A 198 25.94 -5.81 10.34
N ARG A 199 25.55 -7.08 10.52
CA ARG A 199 25.57 -8.08 9.44
C ARG A 199 24.48 -7.78 8.43
N ARG A 200 23.26 -7.47 8.89
CA ARG A 200 22.16 -7.06 7.99
C ARG A 200 22.45 -5.73 7.29
N ALA A 201 23.16 -4.81 7.95
CA ALA A 201 23.60 -3.58 7.31
C ALA A 201 24.55 -3.83 6.13
N ALA A 202 25.48 -4.79 6.27
CA ALA A 202 26.39 -5.18 5.19
C ALA A 202 25.64 -5.80 3.99
N ILE A 203 24.63 -6.64 4.25
CA ILE A 203 23.79 -7.22 3.18
C ILE A 203 23.09 -6.13 2.37
N ILE A 204 22.52 -5.12 3.03
CA ILE A 204 21.90 -3.98 2.32
C ILE A 204 22.93 -3.20 1.51
N GLU A 205 24.15 -3.03 2.01
CA GLU A 205 25.23 -2.37 1.29
C GLU A 205 25.65 -3.13 0.04
N ASP A 206 25.75 -4.46 0.12
CA ASP A 206 26.00 -5.32 -1.03
C ASP A 206 24.88 -5.18 -2.08
N ILE A 207 23.60 -5.21 -1.67
CA ILE A 207 22.46 -5.02 -2.58
C ILE A 207 22.56 -3.65 -3.26
N MET A 208 22.76 -2.58 -2.51
CA MET A 208 22.89 -1.23 -3.05
C MET A 208 24.05 -1.12 -4.06
N SER A 209 25.15 -1.84 -3.85
CA SER A 209 26.30 -1.85 -4.76
C SER A 209 26.01 -2.49 -6.11
N VAL A 210 25.09 -3.46 -6.16
CA VAL A 210 24.69 -4.15 -7.40
C VAL A 210 23.69 -3.31 -8.21
N LEU A 211 22.95 -2.43 -7.55
CA LEU A 211 21.96 -1.54 -8.17
C LEU A 211 22.56 -0.24 -8.73
N ALA A 212 23.81 0.09 -8.38
CA ALA A 212 24.53 1.30 -8.80
C ALA A 212 25.22 1.14 -10.16
#